data_AF-A0A7J2MNG0-F1
#
_entry.id   AF-A0A7J2MNG0-F1
#
_cell.length_a   1.000
_cell.length_b   1.000
_cell.length_c   1.000
_cell.angle_alpha   90.00
_cell.angle_beta   90.00
_cell.angle_gamma   90.00
#
_symmetry.space_group_name_H-M   'P 1'
#
loop_
_entity.id
_entity.type
_entity.pdbx_description
1 polymer ?
#
loop_
_entity_poly.entity_id
_entity_poly.type
_entity_poly.pdbx_seq_one_letter_code
_entity_poly.pdbx_strand_id
1 'polypeptide(L)'
;MEDYFESLEKGLEDIYKIAEEARKKGQDPYMKVEIAPARDMAARVEGLVGPINIASKIRELDRMNYSREKIALKIAEEITEKKFGNYTQEECAEQAIRTALAILTEGIVAAPLEGIAQVKIKENIDNTKFLSLYFAGPIRSAGGTAAALSILMGDHIRKKLSLDRYKPSDEEIERFIEEVDLYNRISHLQYYPSKKELKIALKNIPIEITGEPTEKVEISGYRDLERIETNRVRGGAMLALCEGLLQKGSKVLKYVENLKLDGWEWIREIALSSKEEEEFELENWKYLKDIIAGRPIFSHPSRRGGFRIRYGRSRNTGFAAWGIHPCTMLVLQDFLATGTQMKTERPGKANVVCPVDTIEGPIVRMKNGDVLRLEDYEETLKIRG
;
A
#
# COMPACT_ATOMS: atom_id res chain seq x y z
N MET A 1 -8.97 12.87 29.37
CA MET A 1 -8.86 12.12 28.09
C MET A 1 -9.98 11.10 27.99
N GLU A 2 -10.27 10.37 29.07
CA GLU A 2 -11.46 9.52 29.19
C GLU A 2 -12.76 10.29 28.92
N ASP A 3 -13.01 11.41 29.62
CA ASP A 3 -14.20 12.27 29.38
C ASP A 3 -14.38 12.70 27.91
N TYR A 4 -13.26 12.92 27.21
CA TYR A 4 -13.29 13.28 25.78
C TYR A 4 -13.77 12.10 24.94
N PHE A 5 -13.23 10.90 25.15
CA PHE A 5 -13.68 9.70 24.44
C PHE A 5 -15.13 9.35 24.78
N GLU A 6 -15.54 9.45 26.04
CA GLU A 6 -16.93 9.23 26.45
C GLU A 6 -17.89 10.19 25.75
N SER A 7 -17.50 11.47 25.61
CA SER A 7 -18.31 12.45 24.88
C SER A 7 -18.49 12.10 23.40
N LEU A 8 -17.45 11.55 22.76
CA LEU A 8 -17.51 11.10 21.38
C LEU A 8 -18.32 9.82 21.23
N GLU A 9 -18.16 8.84 22.13
CA GLU A 9 -18.92 7.59 22.12
C GLU A 9 -20.41 7.88 22.28
N LYS A 10 -20.80 8.76 23.21
CA LYS A 10 -22.19 9.17 23.37
C LYS A 10 -22.76 9.84 22.12
N GLY A 11 -22.00 10.77 21.52
CA GLY A 11 -22.41 11.41 20.26
C GLY A 11 -22.57 10.42 19.12
N LEU A 12 -21.68 9.43 19.02
CA LEU A 12 -21.77 8.34 18.04
C LEU A 12 -23.03 7.49 18.27
N GLU A 13 -23.31 7.07 19.50
CA GLU A 13 -24.49 6.26 19.84
C GLU A 13 -25.80 6.97 19.47
N ASP A 14 -25.89 8.27 19.74
CA ASP A 14 -27.09 9.05 19.42
C ASP A 14 -27.32 9.14 17.90
N ILE A 15 -26.26 9.36 17.13
CA ILE A 15 -26.34 9.34 15.65
C ILE A 15 -26.68 7.94 15.13
N TYR A 16 -26.11 6.89 15.74
CA TYR A 16 -26.32 5.51 15.31
C TYR A 16 -27.78 5.07 15.48
N LYS A 17 -28.43 5.47 16.59
CA LYS A 17 -29.87 5.21 16.82
C LYS A 17 -30.73 5.81 15.72
N ILE A 18 -30.46 7.06 15.33
CA ILE A 18 -31.18 7.73 14.24
C ILE A 18 -31.01 6.94 12.93
N ALA A 19 -29.78 6.51 12.62
CA ALA A 19 -29.50 5.72 11.43
C ALA A 19 -30.22 4.36 11.44
N GLU A 20 -30.28 3.66 12.58
CA GLU A 20 -31.03 2.41 12.72
C GLU A 20 -32.53 2.59 12.48
N GLU A 21 -33.14 3.64 13.06
CA GLU A 21 -34.56 3.95 12.84
C GLU A 21 -34.85 4.28 11.37
N ALA A 22 -33.95 4.99 10.71
CA ALA A 22 -34.06 5.28 9.27
C ALA A 22 -33.98 3.98 8.44
N ARG A 23 -32.97 3.14 8.69
CA ARG A 23 -32.76 1.88 7.95
C ARG A 23 -33.92 0.89 8.11
N LYS A 24 -34.57 0.85 9.28
CA LYS A 24 -35.78 0.02 9.52
C LYS A 24 -36.96 0.37 8.61
N LYS A 25 -36.98 1.54 7.97
CA LYS A 25 -38.04 1.92 7.00
C LYS A 25 -37.94 1.16 5.67
N GLY A 26 -36.83 0.44 5.42
CA GLY A 26 -36.67 -0.41 4.24
C GLY A 26 -36.56 0.36 2.92
N GLN A 27 -36.09 1.61 2.97
CA GLN A 27 -35.91 2.47 1.79
C GLN A 27 -34.49 2.40 1.19
N ASP A 28 -33.57 1.73 1.87
CA ASP A 28 -32.17 1.55 1.50
C ASP A 28 -31.86 0.07 1.17
N PRO A 29 -30.71 -0.26 0.54
CA PRO A 29 -30.36 -1.64 0.18
C PRO A 29 -30.37 -2.65 1.34
N TYR A 30 -30.16 -2.17 2.56
CA TYR A 30 -30.17 -2.99 3.78
C TYR A 30 -30.98 -2.31 4.89
N MET A 31 -31.70 -3.12 5.67
CA MET A 31 -32.52 -2.65 6.81
C MET A 31 -31.72 -2.42 8.10
N LYS A 32 -30.39 -2.54 8.04
CA LYS A 32 -29.47 -2.31 9.15
C LYS A 32 -28.41 -1.28 8.75
N VAL A 33 -27.81 -0.63 9.73
CA VAL A 33 -26.63 0.21 9.50
C VAL A 33 -25.47 -0.68 9.06
N GLU A 34 -24.83 -0.31 7.95
CA GLU A 34 -23.79 -1.13 7.30
C GLU A 34 -22.38 -0.84 7.85
N ILE A 35 -22.18 0.33 8.47
CA ILE A 35 -20.89 0.75 9.03
C ILE A 35 -20.88 0.45 10.53
N ALA A 36 -20.31 -0.69 10.92
CA ALA A 36 -20.20 -1.07 12.31
C ALA A 36 -19.07 -0.30 13.03
N PRO A 37 -19.30 0.27 14.23
CA PRO A 37 -18.25 0.86 15.02
C PRO A 37 -17.31 -0.22 15.58
N ALA A 38 -16.02 0.09 15.63
CA ALA A 38 -15.00 -0.81 16.18
C ALA A 38 -14.04 -0.05 17.09
N ARG A 39 -13.90 -0.52 18.33
CA ARG A 39 -13.06 0.13 19.36
C ARG A 39 -11.56 -0.11 19.18
N ASP A 40 -11.17 -1.23 18.62
CA ASP A 40 -9.77 -1.63 18.46
C ASP A 40 -9.53 -2.39 17.15
N MET A 41 -8.25 -2.69 16.88
CA MET A 41 -7.84 -3.46 15.71
C MET A 41 -8.49 -4.84 15.67
N ALA A 42 -8.64 -5.52 16.82
CA ALA A 42 -9.26 -6.83 16.90
C ALA A 42 -10.73 -6.80 16.46
N ALA A 43 -11.50 -5.81 16.93
CA ALA A 43 -12.89 -5.60 16.52
C ALA A 43 -13.00 -5.23 15.04
N ARG A 44 -12.06 -4.44 14.50
CA ARG A 44 -12.02 -4.14 13.06
C ARG A 44 -11.80 -5.41 12.23
N VAL A 45 -10.85 -6.26 12.62
CA VAL A 45 -10.59 -7.53 11.92
C VAL A 45 -11.84 -8.41 11.92
N GLU A 46 -12.46 -8.61 13.09
CA GLU A 46 -13.68 -9.43 13.19
C GLU A 46 -14.84 -8.84 12.38
N GLY A 47 -15.07 -7.52 12.47
CA GLY A 47 -16.14 -6.85 11.75
C GLY A 47 -15.96 -6.80 10.24
N LEU A 48 -14.70 -6.74 9.76
CA LEU A 48 -14.40 -6.69 8.33
C LEU A 48 -14.41 -8.08 7.69
N VAL A 49 -13.71 -9.04 8.28
CA VAL A 49 -13.44 -10.34 7.63
C VAL A 49 -13.76 -11.54 8.51
N GLY A 50 -14.10 -11.35 9.78
CA GLY A 50 -14.29 -12.46 10.71
C GLY A 50 -13.01 -13.32 10.89
N PRO A 51 -13.16 -14.60 11.30
CA PRO A 51 -14.40 -15.27 11.66
C PRO A 51 -14.96 -14.80 13.02
N ILE A 52 -16.18 -15.26 13.37
CA ILE A 52 -16.80 -14.95 14.66
C ILE A 52 -15.90 -15.40 15.81
N ASN A 53 -15.80 -14.59 16.86
CA ASN A 53 -14.93 -14.74 18.03
C ASN A 53 -13.44 -14.56 17.76
N ILE A 54 -13.02 -14.09 16.57
CA ILE A 54 -11.59 -13.89 16.34
C ILE A 54 -11.02 -12.73 17.16
N ALA A 55 -11.81 -11.69 17.45
CA ALA A 55 -11.29 -10.54 18.20
C ALA A 55 -10.86 -10.91 19.62
N SER A 56 -11.58 -11.82 20.28
CA SER A 56 -11.20 -12.29 21.62
C SER A 56 -9.86 -13.02 21.58
N LYS A 57 -9.62 -13.83 20.54
CA LYS A 57 -8.36 -14.53 20.34
C LYS A 57 -7.20 -13.60 19.99
N ILE A 58 -7.42 -12.60 19.14
CA ILE A 58 -6.42 -11.55 18.84
C ILE A 58 -5.98 -10.87 20.14
N ARG A 59 -6.94 -10.44 20.97
CA ARG A 59 -6.65 -9.79 22.26
C ARG A 59 -5.94 -10.71 23.24
N GLU A 60 -6.28 -12.00 23.26
CA GLU A 60 -5.57 -13.00 24.07
C GLU A 60 -4.09 -13.08 23.68
N LEU A 61 -3.80 -13.24 22.39
CA LEU A 61 -2.43 -13.34 21.89
C LEU A 61 -1.65 -12.03 22.07
N ASP A 62 -2.32 -10.89 21.95
CA ASP A 62 -1.73 -9.56 22.20
C ASP A 62 -1.31 -9.40 23.68
N ARG A 63 -2.16 -9.82 24.63
CA ARG A 63 -1.82 -9.84 26.07
C ARG A 63 -0.64 -10.76 26.40
N MET A 64 -0.37 -11.76 25.57
CA MET A 64 0.82 -12.62 25.69
C MET A 64 2.10 -11.96 25.15
N ASN A 65 2.05 -10.67 24.78
CA ASN A 65 3.15 -9.91 24.18
C ASN A 65 3.69 -10.53 22.88
N TYR A 66 2.84 -11.21 22.11
CA TYR A 66 3.22 -11.62 20.76
C TYR A 66 3.25 -10.41 19.83
N SER A 67 4.25 -10.36 18.93
CA SER A 67 4.22 -9.37 17.86
C SER A 67 3.01 -9.61 16.95
N ARG A 68 2.50 -8.53 16.35
CA ARG A 68 1.36 -8.60 15.42
C ARG A 68 1.56 -9.62 14.31
N GLU A 69 2.78 -9.74 13.80
CA GLU A 69 3.16 -10.72 12.79
C GLU A 69 2.97 -12.15 13.28
N LYS A 70 3.39 -12.41 14.52
CA LYS A 70 3.24 -13.72 15.15
C LYS A 70 1.79 -14.01 15.50
N ILE A 71 1.01 -12.99 15.89
CA ILE A 71 -0.44 -13.10 16.08
C ILE A 71 -1.11 -13.52 14.76
N ALA A 72 -0.78 -12.86 13.64
CA ALA A 72 -1.34 -13.18 12.33
C ALA A 72 -1.04 -14.62 11.90
N LEU A 73 0.21 -15.09 12.08
CA LEU A 73 0.57 -16.49 11.78
C LEU A 73 -0.20 -17.49 12.65
N LYS A 74 -0.26 -17.26 13.97
CA LYS A 74 -0.96 -18.15 14.90
C LYS A 74 -2.44 -18.23 14.60
N ILE A 75 -3.07 -17.11 14.30
CA ILE A 75 -4.49 -17.07 13.93
C ILE A 75 -4.74 -17.78 12.60
N ALA A 76 -3.89 -17.56 11.60
CA ALA A 76 -3.99 -18.29 10.35
C ALA A 76 -3.90 -19.81 10.57
N GLU A 77 -2.98 -20.27 11.42
CA GLU A 77 -2.85 -21.67 11.82
C GLU A 77 -4.12 -22.19 12.49
N GLU A 78 -4.64 -21.50 13.50
CA GLU A 78 -5.86 -21.92 14.20
C GLU A 78 -7.10 -21.98 13.28
N ILE A 79 -7.20 -21.08 12.31
CA ILE A 79 -8.25 -21.11 11.28
C ILE A 79 -8.08 -22.33 10.36
N THR A 80 -6.84 -22.64 9.94
CA THR A 80 -6.56 -23.83 9.13
C THR A 80 -6.82 -25.15 9.88
N GLU A 81 -6.70 -25.13 11.21
CA GLU A 81 -7.06 -26.22 12.12
C GLU A 81 -8.58 -26.31 12.41
N LYS A 82 -9.40 -25.47 11.75
CA LYS A 82 -10.87 -25.45 11.88
C LYS A 82 -11.38 -25.12 13.29
N LYS A 83 -10.61 -24.38 14.10
CA LYS A 83 -11.02 -23.98 15.47
C LYS A 83 -12.18 -22.98 15.50
N PHE A 84 -12.44 -22.30 14.40
CA PHE A 84 -13.47 -21.24 14.30
C PHE A 84 -14.69 -21.64 13.45
N GLY A 85 -14.80 -22.90 13.03
CA GLY A 85 -15.92 -23.38 12.24
C GLY A 85 -15.57 -24.56 11.32
N ASN A 86 -16.61 -25.20 10.81
CA ASN A 86 -16.46 -26.26 9.81
C ASN A 86 -16.40 -25.66 8.41
N TYR A 87 -15.18 -25.45 7.92
CA TYR A 87 -14.91 -24.96 6.57
C TYR A 87 -14.36 -26.07 5.69
N THR A 88 -14.56 -25.96 4.38
CA THR A 88 -13.77 -26.68 3.38
C THR A 88 -12.31 -26.21 3.41
N GLN A 89 -11.41 -26.94 2.74
CA GLN A 89 -9.99 -26.57 2.70
C GLN A 89 -9.76 -25.22 2.01
N GLU A 90 -10.51 -24.93 0.94
CA GLU A 90 -10.48 -23.63 0.23
C GLU A 90 -11.00 -22.50 1.12
N GLU A 91 -12.16 -22.68 1.77
CA GLU A 91 -12.73 -21.69 2.69
C GLU A 91 -11.80 -21.42 3.89
N CYS A 92 -11.15 -22.46 4.43
CA CYS A 92 -10.10 -22.30 5.44
C CYS A 92 -8.96 -21.43 4.93
N ALA A 93 -8.48 -21.68 3.71
CA ALA A 93 -7.38 -20.92 3.12
C ALA A 93 -7.79 -19.44 2.94
N GLU A 94 -8.97 -19.20 2.38
CA GLU A 94 -9.50 -17.87 2.17
C GLU A 94 -9.67 -17.10 3.48
N GLN A 95 -10.36 -17.70 4.46
CA GLN A 95 -10.59 -17.09 5.76
C GLN A 95 -9.26 -16.79 6.48
N ALA A 96 -8.31 -17.74 6.47
CA ALA A 96 -7.02 -17.55 7.11
C ALA A 96 -6.21 -16.42 6.46
N ILE A 97 -6.22 -16.32 5.12
CA ILE A 97 -5.50 -15.26 4.39
C ILE A 97 -6.12 -13.89 4.67
N ARG A 98 -7.45 -13.78 4.57
CA ARG A 98 -8.16 -12.51 4.82
C ARG A 98 -7.96 -12.05 6.25
N THR A 99 -8.13 -12.91 7.25
CA THR A 99 -7.95 -12.57 8.66
C THR A 99 -6.49 -12.21 8.97
N ALA A 100 -5.52 -12.99 8.50
CA ALA A 100 -4.10 -12.69 8.74
C ALA A 100 -3.68 -11.36 8.11
N LEU A 101 -4.12 -11.10 6.87
CA LEU A 101 -3.82 -9.84 6.20
C LEU A 101 -4.49 -8.66 6.89
N ALA A 102 -5.73 -8.81 7.37
CA ALA A 102 -6.42 -7.78 8.13
C ALA A 102 -5.66 -7.47 9.44
N ILE A 103 -5.14 -8.48 10.15
CA ILE A 103 -4.29 -8.27 11.34
C ILE A 103 -3.02 -7.51 10.96
N LEU A 104 -2.29 -7.96 9.95
CA LEU A 104 -1.01 -7.35 9.52
C LEU A 104 -1.17 -5.90 9.06
N THR A 105 -2.35 -5.54 8.55
CA THR A 105 -2.69 -4.21 8.04
C THR A 105 -3.59 -3.40 8.99
N GLU A 106 -3.76 -3.88 10.23
CA GLU A 106 -4.55 -3.25 11.29
C GLU A 106 -6.04 -3.04 10.99
N GLY A 107 -6.56 -3.72 9.97
CA GLY A 107 -7.92 -3.54 9.46
C GLY A 107 -8.18 -2.13 8.92
N ILE A 108 -7.14 -1.45 8.42
CA ILE A 108 -7.26 -0.06 7.91
C ILE A 108 -7.39 -0.04 6.39
N VAL A 109 -6.83 -1.03 5.69
CA VAL A 109 -6.81 -1.08 4.22
C VAL A 109 -7.83 -2.07 3.67
N ALA A 110 -8.29 -1.83 2.45
CA ALA A 110 -9.28 -2.67 1.78
C ALA A 110 -8.71 -3.98 1.20
N ALA A 111 -7.39 -4.24 1.26
CA ALA A 111 -6.79 -5.45 0.66
C ALA A 111 -7.49 -6.76 1.05
N PRO A 112 -7.82 -7.02 2.34
CA PRO A 112 -8.47 -8.25 2.76
C PRO A 112 -9.88 -8.46 2.18
N LEU A 113 -10.52 -7.40 1.67
CA LEU A 113 -11.88 -7.46 1.12
C LEU A 113 -11.86 -7.30 -0.41
N GLU A 114 -11.33 -6.19 -0.89
CA GLU A 114 -11.39 -5.78 -2.29
C GLU A 114 -10.10 -6.12 -3.07
N GLY A 115 -8.99 -6.36 -2.38
CA GLY A 115 -7.71 -6.65 -3.03
C GLY A 115 -7.57 -8.11 -3.45
N ILE A 116 -8.13 -9.03 -2.67
CA ILE A 116 -8.17 -10.47 -2.96
C ILE A 116 -9.61 -10.82 -3.37
N ALA A 117 -9.79 -11.12 -4.65
CA ALA A 117 -11.08 -11.50 -5.21
C ALA A 117 -11.51 -12.89 -4.71
N GLN A 118 -10.61 -13.87 -4.83
CA GLN A 118 -10.87 -15.25 -4.42
C GLN A 118 -9.57 -16.01 -4.13
N VAL A 119 -9.70 -17.11 -3.41
CA VAL A 119 -8.64 -18.07 -3.13
C VAL A 119 -9.08 -19.44 -3.62
N LYS A 120 -8.22 -20.12 -4.39
CA LYS A 120 -8.53 -21.43 -4.98
C LYS A 120 -7.41 -22.44 -4.73
N ILE A 121 -7.76 -23.71 -4.70
CA ILE A 121 -6.82 -24.83 -4.72
C ILE A 121 -6.89 -25.46 -6.10
N LYS A 122 -5.77 -25.39 -6.84
CA LYS A 122 -5.63 -25.89 -8.21
C LYS A 122 -4.61 -27.01 -8.26
N GLU A 123 -4.51 -27.68 -9.41
CA GLU A 123 -3.62 -28.83 -9.60
C GLU A 123 -2.46 -28.50 -10.54
N ASN A 124 -1.28 -28.96 -10.17
CA ASN A 124 -0.09 -28.97 -11.01
C ASN A 124 -0.22 -30.04 -12.10
N ILE A 125 0.66 -29.99 -13.09
CA ILE A 125 0.75 -31.02 -14.16
C ILE A 125 1.01 -32.42 -13.58
N ASP A 126 1.68 -32.50 -12.43
CA ASP A 126 1.91 -33.76 -11.69
C ASP A 126 0.74 -34.12 -10.74
N ASN A 127 -0.42 -33.47 -10.88
CA ASN A 127 -1.62 -33.59 -10.06
C ASN A 127 -1.44 -33.20 -8.57
N THR A 128 -0.32 -32.57 -8.20
CA THR A 128 -0.16 -32.02 -6.85
C THR A 128 -0.99 -30.76 -6.67
N LYS A 129 -1.67 -30.62 -5.53
CA LYS A 129 -2.52 -29.46 -5.25
C LYS A 129 -1.71 -28.28 -4.73
N PHE A 130 -1.96 -27.08 -5.23
CA PHE A 130 -1.30 -25.84 -4.82
C PHE A 130 -2.33 -24.72 -4.57
N LEU A 131 -1.89 -23.64 -3.93
CA LEU A 131 -2.74 -22.48 -3.62
C LEU A 131 -2.64 -21.38 -4.68
N SER A 132 -3.77 -20.80 -5.06
CA SER A 132 -3.90 -19.72 -6.04
C SER A 132 -4.62 -18.52 -5.43
N LEU A 133 -4.01 -17.34 -5.56
CA LEU A 133 -4.55 -16.06 -5.10
C LEU A 133 -4.98 -15.21 -6.30
N TYR A 134 -6.26 -14.88 -6.37
CA TYR A 134 -6.80 -13.99 -7.39
C TYR A 134 -6.82 -12.57 -6.86
N PHE A 135 -5.95 -11.72 -7.39
CA PHE A 135 -5.89 -10.31 -7.06
C PHE A 135 -6.81 -9.49 -7.97
N ALA A 136 -7.47 -8.49 -7.40
CA ALA A 136 -8.25 -7.50 -8.14
C ALA A 136 -7.53 -6.14 -8.19
N GLY A 137 -7.94 -5.28 -9.13
CA GLY A 137 -7.38 -3.93 -9.31
C GLY A 137 -7.31 -3.07 -8.03
N PRO A 138 -8.31 -3.10 -7.11
CA PRO A 138 -8.26 -2.36 -5.85
C PRO A 138 -7.06 -2.67 -4.94
N ILE A 139 -6.31 -3.75 -5.19
CA ILE A 139 -5.06 -4.05 -4.49
C ILE A 139 -4.05 -2.89 -4.60
N ARG A 140 -4.12 -2.07 -5.66
CA ARG A 140 -3.28 -0.86 -5.82
C ARG A 140 -3.49 0.13 -4.67
N SER A 141 -4.75 0.35 -4.29
CA SER A 141 -5.15 1.29 -3.23
C SER A 141 -4.77 0.80 -1.85
N ALA A 142 -4.75 -0.52 -1.64
CA ALA A 142 -4.30 -1.11 -0.38
C ALA A 142 -2.78 -1.06 -0.18
N GLY A 143 -2.03 -0.83 -1.26
CA GLY A 143 -0.59 -0.60 -1.27
C GLY A 143 0.25 -1.87 -1.33
N GLY A 144 1.46 -1.74 -1.88
CA GLY A 144 2.34 -2.87 -2.17
C GLY A 144 2.75 -3.71 -0.96
N THR A 145 2.79 -3.13 0.25
CA THR A 145 3.11 -3.94 1.45
C THR A 145 2.01 -4.98 1.74
N ALA A 146 0.73 -4.60 1.61
CA ALA A 146 -0.37 -5.53 1.84
C ALA A 146 -0.37 -6.65 0.80
N ALA A 147 -0.13 -6.31 -0.47
CA ALA A 147 -0.01 -7.30 -1.54
C ALA A 147 1.15 -8.29 -1.29
N ALA A 148 2.34 -7.79 -0.94
CA ALA A 148 3.49 -8.64 -0.66
C ALA A 148 3.23 -9.59 0.53
N LEU A 149 2.62 -9.08 1.60
CA LEU A 149 2.28 -9.87 2.79
C LEU A 149 1.22 -10.93 2.50
N SER A 150 0.26 -10.65 1.60
CA SER A 150 -0.74 -11.66 1.21
C SER A 150 -0.09 -12.87 0.53
N ILE A 151 0.94 -12.66 -0.30
CA ILE A 151 1.69 -13.73 -0.95
C ILE A 151 2.49 -14.54 0.07
N LEU A 152 3.16 -13.85 1.01
CA LEU A 152 3.91 -14.48 2.09
C LEU A 152 3.00 -15.33 2.99
N MET A 153 1.83 -14.80 3.35
CA MET A 153 0.83 -15.51 4.13
C MET A 153 0.24 -16.70 3.37
N GLY A 154 0.02 -16.55 2.05
CA GLY A 154 -0.42 -17.65 1.19
C GLY A 154 0.55 -18.83 1.23
N ASP A 155 1.87 -18.60 1.22
CA ASP A 155 2.86 -19.67 1.39
C ASP A 155 2.80 -20.34 2.77
N HIS A 156 2.63 -19.57 3.84
CA HIS A 156 2.49 -20.15 5.18
C HIS A 156 1.24 -21.02 5.28
N ILE A 157 0.11 -20.53 4.78
CA ILE A 157 -1.19 -21.19 4.86
C ILE A 157 -1.23 -22.44 3.99
N ARG A 158 -0.70 -22.39 2.76
CA ARG A 158 -0.64 -23.57 1.89
C ARG A 158 0.19 -24.70 2.51
N LYS A 159 1.30 -24.39 3.20
CA LYS A 159 2.08 -25.38 3.96
C LYS A 159 1.25 -26.01 5.09
N LYS A 160 0.48 -25.22 5.84
CA LYS A 160 -0.39 -25.73 6.93
C LYS A 160 -1.54 -26.60 6.42
N LEU A 161 -2.03 -26.32 5.22
CA LEU A 161 -3.03 -27.11 4.55
C LEU A 161 -2.44 -28.32 3.79
N SER A 162 -1.14 -28.62 3.94
CA SER A 162 -0.44 -29.70 3.22
C SER A 162 -0.54 -29.61 1.69
N LEU A 163 -0.56 -28.39 1.15
CA LEU A 163 -0.54 -28.11 -0.28
C LEU A 163 0.91 -28.00 -0.78
N ASP A 164 1.16 -28.53 -1.97
CA ASP A 164 2.45 -28.45 -2.63
C ASP A 164 2.72 -27.04 -3.17
N ARG A 165 3.95 -26.82 -3.62
CA ARG A 165 4.38 -25.61 -4.31
C ARG A 165 3.71 -25.51 -5.68
N TYR A 166 3.35 -24.29 -6.07
CA TYR A 166 3.05 -23.97 -7.46
C TYR A 166 4.28 -24.21 -8.35
N LYS A 167 4.09 -24.94 -9.45
CA LYS A 167 5.12 -25.27 -10.44
C LYS A 167 4.69 -24.66 -11.79
N PRO A 168 5.07 -23.40 -12.08
CA PRO A 168 4.70 -22.75 -13.33
C PRO A 168 5.40 -23.41 -14.53
N SER A 169 4.70 -23.50 -15.67
CA SER A 169 5.32 -23.81 -16.95
C SER A 169 6.11 -22.60 -17.48
N ASP A 170 7.03 -22.83 -18.42
CA ASP A 170 7.75 -21.73 -19.06
C ASP A 170 6.79 -20.79 -19.82
N GLU A 171 5.70 -21.32 -20.38
CA GLU A 171 4.67 -20.52 -21.06
C GLU A 171 3.92 -19.60 -20.09
N GLU A 172 3.59 -20.07 -18.89
CA GLU A 172 2.97 -19.24 -17.85
C GLU A 172 3.90 -18.14 -17.35
N ILE A 173 5.21 -18.40 -17.28
CA ILE A 173 6.21 -17.40 -16.91
C ILE A 173 6.30 -16.32 -17.99
N GLU A 174 6.47 -16.71 -19.25
CA GLU A 174 6.57 -15.75 -20.36
C GLU A 174 5.25 -15.00 -20.57
N ARG A 175 4.10 -15.65 -20.37
CA ARG A 175 2.78 -15.02 -20.30
C ARG A 175 2.76 -13.89 -19.27
N PHE A 176 3.24 -14.16 -18.06
CA PHE A 176 3.25 -13.16 -16.99
C PHE A 176 4.18 -11.98 -17.35
N ILE A 177 5.34 -12.25 -17.96
CA ILE A 177 6.26 -11.20 -18.42
C ILE A 177 5.60 -10.32 -19.50
N GLU A 178 4.90 -10.93 -20.47
CA GLU A 178 4.13 -10.19 -21.48
C GLU A 178 3.06 -9.30 -20.82
N GLU A 179 2.33 -9.82 -19.84
CA GLU A 179 1.32 -9.04 -19.08
C GLU A 179 1.96 -7.85 -18.35
N VAL A 180 3.13 -8.02 -17.73
CA VAL A 180 3.84 -6.91 -17.05
C VAL A 180 4.21 -5.80 -18.04
N ASP A 181 4.75 -6.17 -19.20
CA ASP A 181 5.15 -5.20 -20.24
C ASP A 181 3.93 -4.44 -20.79
N LEU A 182 2.82 -5.13 -21.05
CA LEU A 182 1.58 -4.51 -21.52
C LEU A 182 0.95 -3.62 -20.45
N TYR A 183 0.85 -4.12 -19.21
CA TYR A 183 0.26 -3.36 -18.11
C TYR A 183 1.04 -2.08 -17.83
N ASN A 184 2.37 -2.13 -17.86
CA ASN A 184 3.22 -0.96 -17.62
C ASN A 184 3.03 0.14 -18.68
N ARG A 185 2.71 -0.22 -19.93
CA ARG A 185 2.39 0.76 -20.98
C ARG A 185 1.06 1.46 -20.75
N ILE A 186 0.11 0.81 -20.09
CA ILE A 186 -1.26 1.32 -19.88
C ILE A 186 -1.33 2.16 -18.61
N SER A 187 -0.84 1.62 -17.49
CA SER A 187 -1.12 2.15 -16.15
C SER A 187 0.12 2.52 -15.34
N HIS A 188 1.31 2.41 -15.93
CA HIS A 188 2.64 2.70 -15.38
C HIS A 188 2.89 2.15 -13.97
N LEU A 189 3.75 1.15 -13.87
CA LEU A 189 4.15 0.56 -12.60
C LEU A 189 5.06 1.51 -11.83
N GLN A 190 4.86 1.62 -10.51
CA GLN A 190 5.78 2.36 -9.63
C GLN A 190 7.18 1.72 -9.56
N TYR A 191 7.26 0.42 -9.83
CA TYR A 191 8.50 -0.33 -9.96
C TYR A 191 8.31 -1.29 -11.12
N TYR A 192 9.11 -1.09 -12.17
CA TYR A 192 9.10 -1.90 -13.38
C TYR A 192 10.32 -2.83 -13.34
N PRO A 193 10.15 -4.09 -12.90
CA PRO A 193 11.27 -5.00 -12.68
C PRO A 193 11.89 -5.44 -14.01
N SER A 194 13.16 -5.79 -13.97
CA SER A 194 13.82 -6.41 -15.11
C SER A 194 13.26 -7.81 -15.40
N LYS A 195 13.39 -8.27 -16.66
CA LYS A 195 12.99 -9.64 -17.03
C LYS A 195 13.72 -10.71 -16.20
N LYS A 196 14.96 -10.45 -15.78
CA LYS A 196 15.72 -11.35 -14.91
C LYS A 196 15.04 -11.48 -13.54
N GLU A 197 14.69 -10.36 -12.92
CA GLU A 197 13.99 -10.35 -11.62
C GLU A 197 12.62 -11.04 -11.70
N LEU A 198 11.85 -10.78 -12.76
CA LEU A 198 10.58 -11.45 -13.00
C LEU A 198 10.74 -12.97 -13.08
N LYS A 199 11.72 -13.47 -13.86
CA LYS A 199 11.98 -14.91 -13.99
C LYS A 199 12.42 -15.54 -12.67
N ILE A 200 13.28 -14.87 -11.90
CA ILE A 200 13.69 -15.34 -10.57
C ILE A 200 12.47 -15.46 -9.67
N ALA A 201 11.65 -14.42 -9.60
CA ALA A 201 10.49 -14.40 -8.73
C ALA A 201 9.45 -15.45 -9.12
N LEU A 202 9.03 -15.47 -10.38
CA LEU A 202 7.99 -16.39 -10.87
C LEU A 202 8.38 -17.86 -10.68
N LYS A 203 9.67 -18.22 -10.80
CA LYS A 203 10.16 -19.58 -10.55
C LYS A 203 10.20 -19.97 -9.08
N ASN A 204 10.27 -19.00 -8.16
CA ASN A 204 10.47 -19.25 -6.74
C ASN A 204 9.23 -18.97 -5.87
N ILE A 205 8.26 -18.21 -6.36
CA ILE A 205 7.02 -17.96 -5.61
C ILE A 205 6.24 -19.27 -5.49
N PRO A 206 5.92 -19.72 -4.26
CA PRO A 206 5.37 -21.05 -4.04
C PRO A 206 3.85 -21.16 -4.22
N ILE A 207 3.18 -20.07 -4.54
CA ILE A 207 1.74 -19.98 -4.81
C ILE A 207 1.52 -19.33 -6.17
N GLU A 208 0.37 -19.57 -6.79
CA GLU A 208 0.01 -18.86 -8.02
C GLU A 208 -0.48 -17.45 -7.67
N ILE A 209 0.15 -16.45 -8.27
CA ILE A 209 -0.36 -15.07 -8.32
C ILE A 209 -1.16 -14.96 -9.60
N THR A 210 -2.47 -14.80 -9.50
CA THR A 210 -3.37 -14.64 -10.64
C THR A 210 -4.42 -13.58 -10.31
N GLY A 211 -5.47 -13.45 -11.11
CA GLY A 211 -6.50 -12.44 -10.91
C GLY A 211 -7.48 -12.39 -12.07
N GLU A 212 -8.54 -11.61 -11.86
CA GLU A 212 -9.50 -11.29 -12.91
C GLU A 212 -8.87 -10.32 -13.94
N PRO A 213 -9.33 -10.36 -15.21
CA PRO A 213 -8.84 -9.43 -16.22
C PRO A 213 -9.31 -8.00 -15.93
N THR A 214 -8.37 -7.09 -15.69
CA THR A 214 -8.68 -5.68 -15.39
C THR A 214 -8.61 -4.80 -16.63
N GLU A 215 -7.68 -5.08 -17.55
CA GLU A 215 -7.50 -4.28 -18.76
C GLU A 215 -8.21 -4.90 -19.96
N LYS A 216 -8.64 -4.08 -20.92
CA LYS A 216 -9.28 -4.55 -22.17
C LYS A 216 -8.30 -5.15 -23.18
N VAL A 217 -6.99 -4.98 -22.96
CA VAL A 217 -5.95 -5.45 -23.85
C VAL A 217 -5.78 -6.97 -23.74
N GLU A 218 -5.68 -7.62 -24.89
CA GLU A 218 -5.42 -9.05 -25.00
C GLU A 218 -3.94 -9.35 -25.19
N ILE A 219 -3.58 -10.56 -24.78
CA ILE A 219 -2.28 -11.16 -24.92
C ILE A 219 -2.13 -11.74 -26.33
N SER A 220 -0.92 -11.59 -26.87
CA SER A 220 -0.61 -11.97 -28.25
C SER A 220 0.05 -13.34 -28.34
N GLY A 221 1.02 -13.64 -27.47
CA GLY A 221 1.82 -14.86 -27.58
C GLY A 221 1.22 -16.07 -26.87
N TYR A 222 1.03 -15.94 -25.55
CA TYR A 222 0.75 -17.07 -24.67
C TYR A 222 -0.74 -17.17 -24.30
N ARG A 223 -1.57 -17.49 -25.30
CA ARG A 223 -3.04 -17.58 -25.15
C ARG A 223 -3.50 -18.97 -24.71
N ASP A 224 -4.69 -19.03 -24.11
CA ASP A 224 -5.44 -20.26 -23.83
C ASP A 224 -4.67 -21.29 -22.98
N LEU A 225 -3.91 -20.80 -22.00
CA LEU A 225 -3.18 -21.63 -21.04
C LEU A 225 -4.17 -22.29 -20.07
N GLU A 226 -4.01 -23.60 -19.83
CA GLU A 226 -4.96 -24.44 -19.07
C GLU A 226 -5.36 -23.86 -17.71
N ARG A 227 -4.41 -23.25 -17.00
CA ARG A 227 -4.63 -22.68 -15.66
C ARG A 227 -4.96 -21.18 -15.67
N ILE A 228 -5.00 -20.51 -16.81
CA ILE A 228 -5.30 -19.08 -16.88
C ILE A 228 -6.60 -18.90 -17.67
N GLU A 229 -7.66 -18.50 -16.97
CA GLU A 229 -9.03 -18.50 -17.48
C GLU A 229 -9.33 -17.33 -18.43
N THR A 230 -8.32 -16.52 -18.77
CA THR A 230 -8.48 -15.32 -19.58
C THR A 230 -7.26 -15.05 -20.46
N ASN A 231 -7.48 -14.42 -21.61
CA ASN A 231 -6.43 -13.90 -22.48
C ASN A 231 -6.20 -12.39 -22.33
N ARG A 232 -6.82 -11.77 -21.33
CA ARG A 232 -6.67 -10.34 -21.02
C ARG A 232 -5.69 -10.13 -19.86
N VAL A 233 -5.14 -8.93 -19.78
CA VAL A 233 -4.16 -8.57 -18.73
C VAL A 233 -4.82 -8.54 -17.35
N ARG A 234 -4.22 -9.25 -16.39
CA ARG A 234 -4.65 -9.36 -14.98
C ARG A 234 -3.92 -8.33 -14.12
N GLY A 235 -4.33 -7.07 -14.18
CA GLY A 235 -3.61 -5.96 -13.54
C GLY A 235 -3.42 -6.13 -12.03
N GLY A 236 -4.38 -6.73 -11.32
CA GLY A 236 -4.23 -7.06 -9.90
C GLY A 236 -3.02 -7.95 -9.62
N ALA A 237 -2.82 -8.99 -10.43
CA ALA A 237 -1.67 -9.89 -10.33
C ALA A 237 -0.34 -9.15 -10.62
N MET A 238 -0.33 -8.29 -11.66
CA MET A 238 0.85 -7.51 -12.02
C MET A 238 1.27 -6.56 -10.90
N LEU A 239 0.29 -5.87 -10.29
CA LEU A 239 0.50 -4.98 -9.15
C LEU A 239 1.02 -5.75 -7.93
N ALA A 240 0.42 -6.90 -7.62
CA ALA A 240 0.83 -7.71 -6.48
C ALA A 240 2.27 -8.22 -6.58
N LEU A 241 2.70 -8.62 -7.78
CA LEU A 241 4.08 -9.00 -8.03
C LEU A 241 5.02 -7.79 -8.05
N CYS A 242 4.77 -6.80 -8.92
CA CYS A 242 5.72 -5.74 -9.23
C CYS A 242 5.77 -4.66 -8.14
N GLU A 243 4.63 -4.03 -7.83
CA GLU A 243 4.55 -2.98 -6.80
C GLU A 243 4.45 -3.56 -5.38
N GLY A 244 4.08 -4.84 -5.27
CA GLY A 244 4.04 -5.58 -4.03
C GLY A 244 5.36 -6.29 -3.72
N LEU A 245 5.45 -7.56 -4.10
CA LEU A 245 6.54 -8.43 -3.67
C LEU A 245 7.93 -7.91 -4.05
N LEU A 246 8.10 -7.48 -5.30
CA LEU A 246 9.40 -7.06 -5.83
C LEU A 246 9.79 -5.68 -5.29
N GLN A 247 8.96 -4.65 -5.46
CA GLN A 247 9.24 -3.31 -4.93
C GLN A 247 9.43 -3.29 -3.41
N LYS A 248 8.76 -4.20 -2.67
CA LYS A 248 8.87 -4.30 -1.21
C LYS A 248 9.78 -5.43 -0.75
N GLY A 249 10.63 -5.99 -1.62
CA GLY A 249 11.49 -7.13 -1.32
C GLY A 249 12.31 -6.96 -0.03
N SER A 250 12.90 -5.78 0.20
CA SER A 250 13.62 -5.45 1.44
C SER A 250 12.75 -5.54 2.71
N LYS A 251 11.47 -5.20 2.62
CA LYS A 251 10.54 -5.29 3.75
C LYS A 251 10.05 -6.72 3.95
N VAL A 252 9.80 -7.45 2.86
CA VAL A 252 9.46 -8.88 2.90
C VAL A 252 10.58 -9.70 3.52
N LEU A 253 11.85 -9.42 3.16
CA LEU A 253 13.02 -10.06 3.77
C LEU A 253 13.04 -9.90 5.30
N LYS A 254 12.72 -8.70 5.82
CA LYS A 254 12.62 -8.49 7.27
C LYS A 254 11.54 -9.37 7.90
N TYR A 255 10.38 -9.53 7.26
CA TYR A 255 9.33 -10.42 7.76
C TYR A 255 9.79 -11.88 7.73
N VAL A 256 10.40 -12.32 6.63
CA VAL A 256 10.96 -13.68 6.49
C VAL A 256 11.98 -13.99 7.59
N GLU A 257 12.92 -13.07 7.86
CA GLU A 257 13.94 -13.24 8.90
C GLU A 257 13.33 -13.20 10.32
N ASN A 258 12.44 -12.25 10.60
CA ASN A 258 11.81 -12.11 11.91
C ASN A 258 10.89 -13.29 12.27
N LEU A 259 10.18 -13.83 11.27
CA LEU A 259 9.25 -14.93 11.43
C LEU A 259 9.89 -16.30 11.19
N LYS A 260 11.16 -16.34 10.76
CA LYS A 260 11.92 -17.55 10.42
C LYS A 260 11.16 -18.42 9.40
N LEU A 261 10.74 -17.81 8.30
CA LEU A 261 10.02 -18.50 7.23
C LEU A 261 10.99 -19.12 6.22
N ASP A 262 10.92 -20.43 6.04
CA ASP A 262 11.81 -21.15 5.13
C ASP A 262 11.36 -21.07 3.67
N GLY A 263 12.33 -21.12 2.74
CA GLY A 263 12.08 -21.21 1.29
C GLY A 263 11.98 -19.86 0.56
N TRP A 264 12.37 -18.79 1.25
CA TRP A 264 12.34 -17.40 0.78
C TRP A 264 13.74 -16.78 0.63
N GLU A 265 14.81 -17.59 0.64
CA GLU A 265 16.20 -17.12 0.58
C GLU A 265 16.48 -16.26 -0.66
N TRP A 266 15.81 -16.58 -1.77
CA TRP A 266 15.88 -15.85 -3.05
C TRP A 266 15.41 -14.39 -2.95
N ILE A 267 14.55 -14.05 -1.97
CA ILE A 267 14.10 -12.65 -1.79
C ILE A 267 15.25 -11.73 -1.41
N ARG A 268 16.36 -12.27 -0.90
CA ARG A 268 17.57 -11.51 -0.60
C ARG A 268 18.20 -10.94 -1.88
N GLU A 269 18.19 -11.67 -2.99
CA GLU A 269 18.69 -11.16 -4.28
C GLU A 269 17.86 -9.96 -4.75
N ILE A 270 16.54 -10.05 -4.66
CA ILE A 270 15.60 -8.96 -4.99
C ILE A 270 15.75 -7.76 -4.04
N ALA A 271 15.94 -8.03 -2.74
CA ALA A 271 16.11 -6.97 -1.75
C ALA A 271 17.41 -6.18 -1.96
N LEU A 272 18.47 -6.83 -2.47
CA LEU A 272 19.75 -6.20 -2.77
C LEU A 272 19.67 -5.38 -4.05
N SER A 273 19.05 -5.88 -5.13
CA SER A 273 18.86 -5.10 -6.36
C SER A 273 18.05 -3.81 -6.11
N SER A 274 17.07 -3.87 -5.21
CA SER A 274 16.29 -2.70 -4.80
C SER A 274 17.11 -1.64 -4.03
N LYS A 275 18.20 -2.04 -3.36
CA LYS A 275 19.05 -1.12 -2.57
C LYS A 275 20.13 -0.45 -3.40
N GLU A 276 20.58 -1.07 -4.47
CA GLU A 276 21.53 -0.45 -5.41
C GLU A 276 20.94 0.82 -6.07
N GLU A 277 19.60 0.90 -6.23
CA GLU A 277 18.92 2.13 -6.67
C GLU A 277 18.79 3.24 -5.60
N GLU A 278 19.06 2.93 -4.32
CA GLU A 278 19.01 3.87 -3.18
C GLU A 278 20.40 4.42 -2.80
N GLU A 279 21.41 4.27 -3.66
CA GLU A 279 22.69 4.97 -3.47
C GLU A 279 22.48 6.49 -3.39
N PHE A 280 23.26 7.16 -2.52
CA PHE A 280 23.12 8.59 -2.27
C PHE A 280 23.51 9.40 -3.52
N GLU A 281 22.52 9.74 -4.35
CA GLU A 281 22.70 10.68 -5.45
C GLU A 281 22.73 12.12 -4.91
N LEU A 282 23.84 12.81 -5.15
CA LEU A 282 24.03 14.21 -4.79
C LEU A 282 23.17 15.16 -5.65
N GLU A 283 22.67 14.71 -6.80
CA GLU A 283 21.68 15.40 -7.61
C GLU A 283 20.61 14.41 -8.08
N ASN A 284 19.42 14.48 -7.51
CA ASN A 284 18.33 13.58 -7.86
C ASN A 284 17.29 14.29 -8.74
N TRP A 285 17.26 13.91 -10.02
CA TRP A 285 16.38 14.49 -11.04
C TRP A 285 14.99 13.82 -11.11
N LYS A 286 14.70 12.80 -10.30
CA LYS A 286 13.46 12.01 -10.37
C LYS A 286 12.20 12.87 -10.22
N TYR A 287 12.22 13.93 -9.41
CA TYR A 287 11.05 14.80 -9.21
C TYR A 287 10.67 15.64 -10.44
N LEU A 288 11.58 15.74 -11.43
CA LEU A 288 11.38 16.50 -12.67
C LEU A 288 10.94 15.62 -13.86
N LYS A 289 10.91 14.28 -13.73
CA LYS A 289 10.61 13.38 -14.86
C LYS A 289 9.17 13.49 -15.41
N ASP A 290 8.22 13.89 -14.57
CA ASP A 290 6.78 13.96 -14.92
C ASP A 290 6.22 15.37 -14.76
N ILE A 291 6.90 16.38 -15.31
CA ILE A 291 6.40 17.76 -15.26
C ILE A 291 5.22 17.90 -16.23
N ILE A 292 4.07 18.24 -15.68
CA ILE A 292 2.86 18.56 -16.42
C ILE A 292 2.80 20.07 -16.62
N ALA A 293 2.23 20.51 -17.75
CA ALA A 293 1.94 21.92 -17.99
C ALA A 293 1.18 22.54 -16.80
N GLY A 294 1.59 23.75 -16.38
CA GLY A 294 1.01 24.45 -15.24
C GLY A 294 1.65 24.12 -13.88
N ARG A 295 2.59 23.18 -13.79
CA ARG A 295 3.39 22.93 -12.57
C ARG A 295 4.75 23.63 -12.67
N PRO A 296 5.02 24.68 -11.87
CA PRO A 296 6.29 25.38 -11.91
C PRO A 296 7.42 24.54 -11.31
N ILE A 297 8.63 24.75 -11.81
CA ILE A 297 9.86 24.26 -11.22
C ILE A 297 10.44 25.36 -10.34
N PHE A 298 10.44 25.17 -9.04
CA PHE A 298 10.95 26.19 -8.10
C PHE A 298 12.48 26.19 -7.97
N SER A 299 13.12 25.04 -8.15
CA SER A 299 14.57 24.89 -8.14
C SER A 299 14.98 23.65 -8.90
N HIS A 300 16.19 23.66 -9.45
CA HIS A 300 16.89 22.46 -9.91
C HIS A 300 17.54 21.72 -8.73
N PRO A 301 17.89 20.42 -8.91
CA PRO A 301 18.50 19.62 -7.85
C PRO A 301 19.76 20.27 -7.30
N SER A 302 19.90 20.30 -5.97
CA SER A 302 21.07 20.85 -5.25
C SER A 302 21.55 22.26 -5.68
N ARG A 303 20.70 23.04 -6.37
CA ARG A 303 21.08 24.34 -6.93
C ARG A 303 21.04 25.43 -5.87
N ARG A 304 22.14 26.17 -5.72
CA ARG A 304 22.19 27.39 -4.88
C ARG A 304 21.16 28.41 -5.39
N GLY A 305 20.36 28.95 -4.47
CA GLY A 305 19.21 29.82 -4.78
C GLY A 305 17.85 29.12 -4.70
N GLY A 306 17.82 27.78 -4.57
CA GLY A 306 16.60 27.05 -4.18
C GLY A 306 16.23 27.22 -2.70
N PHE A 307 15.30 26.41 -2.22
CA PHE A 307 14.90 26.41 -0.81
C PHE A 307 16.07 26.04 0.10
N ARG A 308 16.48 26.96 0.98
CA ARG A 308 17.50 26.70 1.99
C ARG A 308 16.95 25.76 3.06
N ILE A 309 17.55 24.58 3.21
CA ILE A 309 17.13 23.59 4.21
C ILE A 309 17.48 24.09 5.62
N ARG A 310 16.50 24.04 6.52
CA ARG A 310 16.67 24.25 7.96
C ARG A 310 16.02 23.09 8.70
N TYR A 311 16.80 22.35 9.48
CA TYR A 311 16.25 21.28 10.32
C TYR A 311 15.41 21.87 11.45
N GLY A 312 14.19 21.35 11.61
CA GLY A 312 13.26 21.80 12.62
C GLY A 312 11.86 21.26 12.37
N ARG A 313 11.00 21.36 13.38
CA ARG A 313 9.58 20.97 13.30
C ARG A 313 8.74 22.09 13.89
N SER A 314 7.82 22.62 13.09
CA SER A 314 6.83 23.60 13.56
C SER A 314 5.57 22.89 14.06
N ARG A 315 4.73 23.63 14.78
CA ARG A 315 3.45 23.13 15.33
C ARG A 315 2.51 22.61 14.24
N ASN A 316 2.54 23.23 13.05
CA ASN A 316 1.64 22.92 11.93
C ASN A 316 2.25 21.99 10.87
N THR A 317 3.56 21.72 10.90
CA THR A 317 4.22 20.88 9.88
C THR A 317 4.02 19.39 10.10
N GLY A 318 3.39 18.98 11.22
CA GLY A 318 2.94 17.60 11.43
C GLY A 318 4.06 16.57 11.24
N PHE A 319 3.79 15.53 10.47
CA PHE A 319 4.73 14.43 10.17
C PHE A 319 5.49 14.62 8.84
N ALA A 320 4.81 15.10 7.79
CA ALA A 320 5.33 15.12 6.43
C ALA A 320 5.10 16.45 5.68
N ALA A 321 4.73 17.52 6.41
CA ALA A 321 4.66 18.86 5.84
C ALA A 321 5.97 19.63 6.06
N TRP A 322 6.26 20.58 5.19
CA TRP A 322 7.40 21.49 5.30
C TRP A 322 6.93 22.88 5.66
N GLY A 323 7.73 23.54 6.50
CA GLY A 323 7.55 24.95 6.80
C GLY A 323 8.16 25.80 5.70
N ILE A 324 7.34 26.65 5.05
CA ILE A 324 7.80 27.63 4.08
C ILE A 324 7.38 29.01 4.56
N HIS A 325 8.27 30.00 4.40
CA HIS A 325 7.96 31.36 4.79
C HIS A 325 6.81 31.92 3.92
N PRO A 326 5.78 32.56 4.51
CA PRO A 326 4.66 33.12 3.75
C PRO A 326 5.09 34.09 2.65
N CYS A 327 6.12 34.92 2.88
CA CYS A 327 6.64 35.82 1.84
C CYS A 327 7.20 35.07 0.63
N THR A 328 7.78 33.89 0.82
CA THR A 328 8.23 33.04 -0.29
C THR A 328 7.06 32.55 -1.13
N MET A 329 5.93 32.22 -0.50
CA MET A 329 4.69 31.85 -1.21
C MET A 329 4.19 32.99 -2.10
N LEU A 330 4.17 34.22 -1.57
CA LEU A 330 3.76 35.42 -2.30
C LEU A 330 4.68 35.72 -3.49
N VAL A 331 6.01 35.67 -3.29
CA VAL A 331 7.01 35.94 -4.34
C VAL A 331 6.92 34.89 -5.46
N LEU A 332 6.57 33.66 -5.11
CA LEU A 332 6.30 32.58 -6.07
C LEU A 332 4.88 32.62 -6.65
N GLN A 333 4.27 33.81 -6.69
CA GLN A 333 2.97 34.08 -7.31
C GLN A 333 1.82 33.19 -6.80
N ASP A 334 1.84 32.83 -5.51
CA ASP A 334 0.85 31.96 -4.87
C ASP A 334 0.72 30.55 -5.48
N PHE A 335 1.67 30.12 -6.31
CA PHE A 335 1.73 28.72 -6.73
C PHE A 335 1.92 27.78 -5.54
N LEU A 336 2.64 28.25 -4.52
CA LEU A 336 2.69 27.60 -3.22
C LEU A 336 1.66 28.26 -2.31
N ALA A 337 0.71 27.45 -1.83
CA ALA A 337 -0.27 27.83 -0.84
C ALA A 337 -0.27 26.80 0.29
N THR A 338 -0.95 27.11 1.39
CA THR A 338 -1.17 26.14 2.48
C THR A 338 -1.87 24.91 1.92
N GLY A 339 -1.23 23.74 2.05
CA GLY A 339 -1.75 22.49 1.50
C GLY A 339 -1.21 22.11 0.13
N THR A 340 -0.49 22.99 -0.59
CA THR A 340 0.12 22.64 -1.87
C THR A 340 1.11 21.49 -1.69
N GLN A 341 0.94 20.41 -2.46
CA GLN A 341 1.90 19.31 -2.47
C GLN A 341 3.07 19.65 -3.40
N MET A 342 4.28 19.63 -2.86
CA MET A 342 5.52 19.76 -3.63
C MET A 342 6.15 18.39 -3.82
N LYS A 343 6.57 18.06 -5.06
CA LYS A 343 7.53 16.98 -5.31
C LYS A 343 8.93 17.50 -5.01
N THR A 344 9.75 16.68 -4.36
CA THR A 344 11.04 17.12 -3.84
C THR A 344 12.17 16.17 -4.18
N GLU A 345 13.36 16.75 -4.26
CA GLU A 345 14.60 16.00 -4.32
C GLU A 345 14.91 15.33 -2.98
N ARG A 346 14.86 16.11 -1.88
CA ARG A 346 15.15 15.68 -0.51
C ARG A 346 14.66 16.70 0.52
N PRO A 347 14.35 16.29 1.76
CA PRO A 347 14.10 14.91 2.21
C PRO A 347 12.74 14.37 1.72
N GLY A 348 12.71 13.11 1.26
CA GLY A 348 11.49 12.46 0.79
C GLY A 348 11.06 12.85 -0.63
N LYS A 349 10.08 12.12 -1.17
CA LYS A 349 9.60 12.28 -2.56
C LYS A 349 8.64 13.46 -2.72
N ALA A 350 7.91 13.79 -1.66
CA ALA A 350 6.97 14.89 -1.64
C ALA A 350 6.74 15.39 -0.22
N ASN A 351 6.27 16.63 -0.12
CA ASN A 351 5.81 17.23 1.12
C ASN A 351 4.56 18.08 0.86
N VAL A 352 3.90 18.48 1.94
CA VAL A 352 2.82 19.46 1.92
C VAL A 352 3.33 20.78 2.50
N VAL A 353 3.00 21.89 1.85
CA VAL A 353 3.44 23.21 2.30
C VAL A 353 2.58 23.72 3.46
N CYS A 354 3.24 24.18 4.52
CA CYS A 354 2.63 24.88 5.65
C CYS A 354 3.37 26.21 5.91
N PRO A 355 2.65 27.30 6.24
CA PRO A 355 3.27 28.58 6.53
C PRO A 355 4.02 28.55 7.87
N VAL A 356 5.27 29.01 7.87
CA VAL A 356 6.08 29.22 9.08
C VAL A 356 6.77 30.57 8.96
N ASP A 357 6.34 31.52 9.77
CA ASP A 357 6.78 32.94 9.80
C ASP A 357 8.03 33.18 10.66
N THR A 358 8.48 32.17 11.40
CA THR A 358 9.68 32.26 12.27
C THR A 358 10.98 31.87 11.56
N ILE A 359 10.90 31.36 10.33
CA ILE A 359 12.07 31.09 9.48
C ILE A 359 12.35 32.30 8.58
N GLU A 360 13.55 32.38 8.02
CA GLU A 360 13.89 33.50 7.13
C GLU A 360 13.10 33.41 5.82
N GLY A 361 12.55 34.55 5.38
CA GLY A 361 11.91 34.68 4.08
C GLY A 361 12.87 34.86 2.89
N PRO A 362 12.33 35.15 1.69
CA PRO A 362 13.13 35.22 0.47
C PRO A 362 13.95 36.51 0.41
N ILE A 363 15.07 36.44 -0.31
CA ILE A 363 15.84 37.62 -0.72
C ILE A 363 15.46 37.92 -2.17
N VAL A 364 15.00 39.13 -2.45
CA VAL A 364 14.51 39.55 -3.77
C VAL A 364 15.31 40.74 -4.30
N ARG A 365 15.38 40.86 -5.62
CA ARG A 365 15.86 42.06 -6.30
C ARG A 365 14.67 42.80 -6.90
N MET A 366 14.45 44.03 -6.44
CA MET A 366 13.38 44.91 -6.89
C MET A 366 13.66 45.44 -8.30
N LYS A 367 12.62 45.92 -9.00
CA LYS A 367 12.75 46.48 -10.37
C LYS A 367 13.69 47.70 -10.43
N ASN A 368 13.81 48.45 -9.33
CA ASN A 368 14.73 49.59 -9.20
C ASN A 368 16.20 49.18 -8.94
N GLY A 369 16.48 47.88 -8.74
CA GLY A 369 17.81 47.34 -8.49
C GLY A 369 18.11 47.02 -7.02
N ASP A 370 17.29 47.48 -6.07
CA ASP A 370 17.50 47.24 -4.64
C ASP A 370 17.36 45.76 -4.29
N VAL A 371 18.11 45.31 -3.28
CA VAL A 371 18.05 43.93 -2.77
C VAL A 371 17.52 43.96 -1.36
N LEU A 372 16.41 43.24 -1.13
CA LEU A 372 15.71 43.22 0.15
C LEU A 372 15.46 41.78 0.58
N ARG A 373 15.52 41.54 1.89
CA ARG A 373 15.00 40.30 2.49
C ARG A 373 13.60 40.57 3.01
N LEU A 374 12.65 39.74 2.62
CA LEU A 374 11.24 39.91 2.95
C LEU A 374 10.87 39.02 4.14
N GLU A 375 10.48 39.62 5.27
CA GLU A 375 10.17 38.88 6.51
C GLU A 375 8.71 39.07 6.96
N ASP A 376 8.05 40.15 6.54
CA ASP A 376 6.65 40.41 6.88
C ASP A 376 5.72 40.18 5.67
N TYR A 377 4.63 39.45 5.91
CA TYR A 377 3.67 39.06 4.87
C TYR A 377 2.92 40.28 4.30
N GLU A 378 2.46 41.18 5.17
CA GLU A 378 1.65 42.34 4.78
C GLU A 378 2.48 43.37 4.02
N GLU A 379 3.72 43.60 4.45
CA GLU A 379 4.68 44.44 3.72
C GLU A 379 5.00 43.84 2.34
N THR A 380 5.25 42.53 2.29
CA THR A 380 5.52 41.82 1.03
C THR A 380 4.35 41.93 0.06
N LEU A 381 3.12 41.80 0.56
CA LEU A 381 1.91 41.90 -0.25
C LEU A 381 1.77 43.29 -0.90
N LYS A 382 2.14 44.37 -0.19
CA LYS A 382 2.07 45.75 -0.71
C LYS A 382 3.06 46.03 -1.84
N ILE A 383 4.23 45.38 -1.82
CA ILE A 383 5.30 45.60 -2.79
C ILE A 383 5.32 44.56 -3.93
N ARG A 384 4.41 43.58 -3.88
CA ARG A 384 4.27 42.55 -4.90
C ARG A 384 3.71 43.16 -6.19
N GLY A 385 4.47 43.09 -7.30
CA GLY A 385 4.03 43.60 -8.60
C GLY A 385 4.91 43.23 -9.80
#